data_AF-A0A1Y1SXT8-F1
#
_entry.id   AF-A0A1Y1SXT8-F1
#
_cell.length_a   1.000
_cell.length_b   1.000
_cell.length_c   1.000
_cell.angle_alpha   90.00
_cell.angle_beta   90.00
_cell.angle_gamma   90.00
#
_symmetry.space_group_name_H-M   'P 1'
#
loop_
_entity.id
_entity.type
_entity.pdbx_description
1 polymer ?
#
loop_
_entity_poly.entity_id
_entity_poly.type
_entity_poly.pdbx_seq_one_letter_code
_entity_poly.pdbx_strand_id
1 'polypeptide(L)'
;KSDIEKIASSRDKYLKFEVLTSHESFKIMEEFAHSLADLAMKNKLIQILQQRHPFRHFKHTIDHSEFREDWFTFKQQFIEKLIIETFQMHTSSEE
;
A
#
# COMPACT_ATOMS: atom_id res chain seq x y z
N LYS A 1 7.28 -3.00 31.15
CA LYS A 1 7.32 -4.03 30.08
C LYS A 1 6.80 -3.38 28.81
N SER A 2 7.65 -3.22 27.82
CA SER A 2 7.25 -2.56 26.56
C SER A 2 6.19 -3.43 25.87
N ASP A 3 5.29 -2.82 25.11
CA ASP A 3 4.20 -3.57 24.46
C ASP A 3 4.72 -4.66 23.50
N ILE A 4 5.96 -4.51 23.03
CA ILE A 4 6.71 -5.48 22.25
C ILE A 4 6.90 -6.81 23.02
N GLU A 5 7.25 -6.76 24.32
CA GLU A 5 7.45 -7.96 25.14
C GLU A 5 6.14 -8.76 25.34
N LYS A 6 5.00 -8.05 25.41
CA LYS A 6 3.68 -8.67 25.57
C LYS A 6 3.23 -9.39 24.30
N ILE A 7 3.48 -8.79 23.13
CA ILE A 7 3.18 -9.40 21.82
C ILE A 7 4.05 -10.66 21.63
N ALA A 8 5.35 -10.58 21.95
CA ALA A 8 6.27 -11.71 21.83
C ALA A 8 5.87 -12.92 22.70
N SER A 9 5.33 -12.66 23.89
CA SER A 9 4.92 -13.71 24.85
C SER A 9 3.56 -14.35 24.53
N SER A 10 2.84 -13.88 23.51
CA SER A 10 1.49 -14.36 23.16
C SER A 10 1.25 -14.27 21.66
N ARG A 11 2.22 -14.73 20.86
CA ARG A 11 2.23 -14.62 19.40
C ARG A 11 0.99 -15.21 18.74
N ASP A 12 0.42 -16.25 19.34
CA ASP A 12 -0.76 -16.99 18.86
C ASP A 12 -2.07 -16.19 19.00
N LYS A 13 -2.05 -15.07 19.73
CA LYS A 13 -3.20 -14.18 19.93
C LYS A 13 -3.20 -12.96 19.01
N TYR A 14 -2.19 -12.80 18.15
CA TYR A 14 -2.04 -11.65 17.28
C TYR A 14 -1.91 -12.08 15.82
N LEU A 15 -2.74 -11.50 14.95
CA LEU A 15 -2.60 -11.65 13.52
C LEU A 15 -1.59 -10.61 13.00
N LYS A 16 -0.46 -11.08 12.48
CA LYS A 16 0.53 -10.22 11.84
C LYS A 16 0.11 -9.98 10.40
N PHE A 17 -0.20 -8.74 10.06
CA PHE A 17 -0.32 -8.34 8.66
C PHE A 17 1.07 -8.07 8.09
N GLU A 18 1.38 -8.71 6.98
CA GLU A 18 2.62 -8.44 6.26
C GLU A 18 2.56 -7.07 5.59
N VAL A 19 3.72 -6.45 5.43
CA VAL A 19 3.86 -5.26 4.60
C VAL A 19 3.53 -5.66 3.16
N LEU A 20 2.84 -4.79 2.42
CA LEU A 20 2.55 -4.97 0.98
C LEU A 20 3.74 -5.62 0.27
N THR A 21 3.50 -6.74 -0.40
CA THR A 21 4.50 -7.36 -1.27
C THR A 21 4.95 -6.37 -2.33
N SER A 22 6.11 -6.59 -2.96
CA SER A 22 6.57 -5.73 -4.06
C SER A 22 5.55 -5.65 -5.19
N HIS A 23 4.81 -6.73 -5.44
CA HIS A 23 3.75 -6.78 -6.44
C HIS A 23 2.55 -5.91 -6.04
N GLU A 24 2.02 -6.06 -4.82
CA GLU A 24 0.93 -5.21 -4.33
C GLU A 24 1.33 -3.74 -4.24
N SER A 25 2.57 -3.47 -3.82
CA SER A 25 3.16 -2.13 -3.79
C SER A 25 3.28 -1.52 -5.19
N PHE A 26 3.51 -2.32 -6.22
CA PHE A 26 3.54 -1.83 -7.60
C PHE A 26 2.11 -1.58 -8.11
N LYS A 27 1.21 -2.53 -7.89
CA LYS A 27 -0.20 -2.43 -8.29
C LYS A 27 -0.87 -1.18 -7.71
N ILE A 28 -0.67 -0.90 -6.43
CA ILE A 28 -1.27 0.30 -5.83
C ILE A 28 -0.74 1.61 -6.45
N MET A 29 0.53 1.65 -6.87
CA MET A 29 1.06 2.81 -7.58
C MET A 29 0.43 2.98 -8.97
N GLU A 30 0.18 1.88 -9.69
CA GLU A 30 -0.54 1.91 -10.96
C GLU A 30 -1.98 2.38 -10.77
N GLU A 31 -2.73 1.77 -9.84
CA GLU A 31 -4.11 2.14 -9.54
C GLU A 31 -4.23 3.62 -9.15
N PHE A 32 -3.31 4.12 -8.32
CA PHE A 32 -3.27 5.53 -7.98
C PHE A 32 -3.05 6.40 -9.22
N ALA A 33 -2.04 6.10 -10.05
CA ALA A 33 -1.79 6.84 -11.27
C ALA A 33 -3.00 6.85 -12.21
N HIS A 34 -3.72 5.72 -12.32
CA HIS A 34 -4.92 5.61 -13.14
C HIS A 34 -6.12 6.39 -12.58
N SER A 35 -6.20 6.54 -11.26
CA SER A 35 -7.27 7.27 -10.55
C SER A 35 -7.18 8.80 -10.66
N LEU A 36 -6.02 9.34 -11.04
CA LEU A 36 -5.82 10.79 -11.15
C LEU A 36 -6.62 11.39 -12.32
N ALA A 37 -7.33 12.48 -12.04
CA ALA A 37 -8.00 13.29 -13.07
C ALA A 37 -7.02 14.14 -13.88
N ASP A 38 -5.89 14.54 -13.26
CA ASP A 38 -4.81 15.25 -13.96
C ASP A 38 -4.09 14.28 -14.92
N LEU A 39 -4.32 14.48 -16.22
CA LEU A 39 -3.74 13.65 -17.27
C LEU A 39 -2.22 13.81 -17.39
N ALA A 40 -1.67 14.98 -17.09
CA ALA A 40 -0.23 15.21 -17.15
C ALA A 40 0.48 14.44 -16.03
N MET A 41 -0.06 14.51 -14.81
CA MET A 41 0.47 13.76 -13.68
C MET A 41 0.28 12.24 -13.86
N LYS A 42 -0.90 11.81 -14.31
CA LYS A 42 -1.18 10.41 -14.64
C LYS A 42 -0.16 9.83 -15.63
N ASN A 43 0.02 10.50 -16.77
CA ASN A 43 0.96 10.04 -17.81
C ASN A 43 2.40 10.01 -17.29
N LYS A 44 2.80 11.01 -16.51
CA LYS A 44 4.13 11.05 -15.88
C LYS A 44 4.35 9.87 -14.94
N LEU A 45 3.38 9.56 -14.07
CA LEU A 45 3.48 8.44 -13.14
C LEU A 45 3.50 7.09 -13.86
N ILE A 46 2.65 6.89 -14.88
CA ILE A 46 2.65 5.66 -15.70
C ILE A 46 4.01 5.47 -16.37
N GLN A 47 4.58 6.54 -16.94
CA GLN A 47 5.90 6.48 -17.56
C GLN A 47 6.99 6.11 -16.54
N ILE A 48 6.93 6.67 -15.33
CA ILE A 48 7.87 6.35 -14.24
C ILE A 48 7.76 4.86 -13.84
N LEU A 49 6.55 4.32 -13.78
CA LEU A 49 6.33 2.92 -13.38
C LEU A 49 6.87 1.92 -14.41
N GLN A 50 7.03 2.32 -15.67
CA GLN A 50 7.63 1.53 -16.73
C GLN A 50 9.18 1.63 -16.79
N GLN A 51 9.79 2.51 -16.00
CA GLN A 51 11.24 2.73 -15.99
C GLN A 51 11.98 1.87 -14.96
N ARG A 52 13.31 1.91 -15.02
CA ARG A 52 14.16 1.29 -13.98
C ARG A 52 13.95 2.02 -12.65
N HIS A 53 13.91 1.26 -11.55
CA HIS A 53 13.69 1.78 -10.19
C HIS A 53 12.34 2.52 -10.00
N PRO A 54 11.22 1.93 -10.42
CA PRO A 54 9.92 2.62 -10.48
C PRO A 54 9.49 3.13 -9.10
N PHE A 55 9.68 2.33 -8.04
CA PHE A 55 9.35 2.70 -6.66
C PHE A 55 10.05 3.98 -6.18
N ARG A 56 11.34 4.14 -6.51
CA ARG A 56 12.13 5.31 -6.08
C ARG A 56 11.65 6.56 -6.81
N HIS A 57 11.50 6.46 -8.12
CA HIS A 57 11.12 7.60 -8.96
C HIS A 57 9.68 8.03 -8.71
N PHE A 58 8.77 7.06 -8.50
CA PHE A 58 7.39 7.34 -8.14
C PHE A 58 7.33 8.12 -6.83
N LYS A 59 7.96 7.59 -5.77
CA LYS A 59 7.99 8.24 -4.47
C LYS A 59 8.58 9.65 -4.55
N HIS A 60 9.73 9.80 -5.22
CA HIS A 60 10.34 11.11 -5.39
C HIS A 60 9.41 12.10 -6.09
N THR A 61 8.69 11.66 -7.13
CA THR A 61 7.76 12.52 -7.87
C THR A 61 6.57 12.93 -7.01
N ILE A 62 5.99 12.00 -6.26
CA ILE A 62 4.87 12.26 -5.36
C ILE A 62 5.26 13.19 -4.21
N ASP A 63 6.40 12.92 -3.54
CA ASP A 63 6.88 13.69 -2.39
C ASP A 63 7.12 15.17 -2.74
N HIS A 64 7.38 15.49 -4.01
CA HIS A 64 7.61 16.85 -4.51
C HIS A 64 6.42 17.38 -5.34
N SER A 65 5.24 16.79 -5.17
CA SER A 65 4.01 17.21 -5.86
C SER A 65 2.90 17.54 -4.87
N GLU A 66 1.85 18.19 -5.36
CA GLU A 66 0.63 18.43 -4.58
C GLU A 66 -0.16 17.14 -4.29
N PHE A 67 0.04 16.08 -5.07
CA PHE A 67 -0.63 14.78 -4.93
C PHE A 67 -0.09 13.92 -3.77
N ARG A 68 0.79 14.47 -2.92
CA ARG A 68 1.40 13.74 -1.81
C ARG A 68 0.33 13.26 -0.82
N GLU A 69 -0.56 14.14 -0.39
CA GLU A 69 -1.60 13.80 0.58
C GLU A 69 -2.63 12.83 -0.01
N ASP A 70 -3.00 13.03 -1.27
CA ASP A 70 -3.88 12.12 -2.03
C ASP A 70 -3.28 10.71 -2.10
N TRP A 71 -1.99 10.60 -2.39
CA TRP A 71 -1.28 9.32 -2.41
C TRP A 71 -1.31 8.62 -1.05
N PHE A 72 -1.03 9.33 0.05
CA PHE A 72 -1.07 8.72 1.38
C PHE A 72 -2.48 8.26 1.76
N THR A 73 -3.49 9.06 1.43
CA THR A 73 -4.90 8.72 1.67
C THR A 73 -5.30 7.48 0.87
N PHE A 74 -4.99 7.46 -0.43
CA PHE A 74 -5.25 6.32 -1.31
C PHE A 74 -4.53 5.06 -0.81
N LYS A 75 -3.26 5.22 -0.40
CA LYS A 75 -2.46 4.13 0.15
C LYS A 75 -3.08 3.52 1.41
N GLN A 76 -3.54 4.36 2.32
CA GLN A 76 -4.18 3.92 3.55
C GLN A 76 -5.45 3.13 3.26
N GLN A 77 -6.34 3.65 2.40
CA GLN A 77 -7.58 2.99 2.03
C GLN A 77 -7.36 1.61 1.38
N PHE A 78 -6.34 1.48 0.54
CA PHE A 78 -6.00 0.20 -0.08
C PHE A 78 -5.50 -0.82 0.94
N ILE A 79 -4.65 -0.40 1.88
CA ILE A 79 -4.15 -1.27 2.95
C ILE A 79 -5.31 -1.72 3.85
N GLU A 80 -6.20 -0.81 4.23
CA GLU A 80 -7.39 -1.14 5.02
C GLU A 80 -8.27 -2.16 4.31
N LYS A 81 -8.49 -1.99 3.00
CA LYS A 81 -9.22 -2.96 2.18
C LYS A 81 -8.56 -4.34 2.18
N LEU A 82 -7.24 -4.41 1.97
CA LEU A 82 -6.51 -5.68 1.99
C LEU A 82 -6.59 -6.37 3.36
N ILE A 83 -6.48 -5.60 4.45
CA ILE A 83 -6.63 -6.12 5.81
C ILE A 83 -8.02 -6.74 6.01
N ILE A 84 -9.08 -6.05 5.57
CA ILE A 84 -10.45 -6.55 5.67
C ILE A 84 -10.63 -7.82 4.83
N GLU A 85 -10.16 -7.83 3.58
CA GLU A 85 -10.25 -9.00 2.70
C GLU A 85 -9.49 -10.21 3.27
N THR A 86 -8.29 -9.99 3.81
CA THR A 86 -7.48 -11.04 4.44
C THR A 86 -8.19 -11.59 5.68
N PHE A 87 -8.74 -10.71 6.51
CA PHE A 87 -9.48 -11.11 7.71
C PHE A 87 -10.71 -11.95 7.35
N GLN A 88 -11.50 -11.51 6.36
CA GLN A 88 -12.69 -12.24 5.89
C GLN A 88 -12.33 -13.63 5.34
N MET A 89 -11.28 -13.73 4.51
CA MET A 89 -10.83 -15.02 3.97
C MET A 89 -10.41 -16.00 5.07
N HIS A 90 -9.74 -15.51 6.12
CA HIS A 90 -9.38 -16.35 7.27
C HIS A 90 -10.61 -16.82 8.03
N THR A 91 -11.59 -15.94 8.30
CA THR A 91 -12.81 -16.31 9.02
C THR A 91 -13.73 -17.25 8.24
N SER A 92 -13.76 -17.18 6.91
CA SER A 92 -14.58 -18.06 6.06
C SER A 92 -13.93 -19.41 5.74
N SER A 93 -12.64 -19.59 6.06
CA SER A 93 -11.93 -20.86 5.93
C SER A 93 -11.99 -21.72 7.20
N GLU A 94 -12.49 -21.16 8.30
CA GLU A 94 -12.64 -21.86 9.60
C GLU A 94 -14.06 -22.41 9.82
N GLU A 95 -14.98 -22.22 8.86
CA GLU A 95 -16.33 -22.85 8.79
C GLU A 95 -16.36 -24.02 7.80
#